data_AF-A0A7C5UHI7-F1
#
_entry.id   AF-A0A7C5UHI7-F1
#
_cell.length_a   1.000
_cell.length_b   1.000
_cell.length_c   1.000
_cell.angle_alpha   90.00
_cell.angle_beta   90.00
_cell.angle_gamma   90.00
#
_symmetry.space_group_name_H-M   'P 1'
#
loop_
_entity.id
_entity.type
_entity.pdbx_description
1 polymer ?
#
loop_
_entity_poly.entity_id
_entity_poly.type
_entity_poly.pdbx_seq_one_letter_code
_entity_poly.pdbx_strand_id
1 'polypeptide(L)'
;MRWYILGERERWRNGQFVTVAEARDELTATLVRDYLLEHQIDALMAPVSLVSQLWHFSPAARVWVHIDDLPAAVELLQQLRTEWQEA
;
A
#
# COMPACT_ATOMS: atom_id res chain seq x y z
N MET A 1 11.77 -6.78 6.18
CA MET A 1 10.33 -6.62 5.83
C MET A 1 10.21 -6.60 4.31
N ARG A 2 9.31 -7.39 3.69
CA ARG A 2 9.17 -7.44 2.23
C ARG A 2 7.88 -6.77 1.80
N TRP A 3 8.01 -5.59 1.21
CA TRP A 3 6.95 -4.84 0.55
C TRP A 3 7.50 -4.19 -0.71
N TYR A 4 6.62 -3.76 -1.60
CA TYR A 4 7.00 -3.12 -2.86
C TYR A 4 5.94 -2.11 -3.30
N ILE A 5 6.41 -1.06 -3.96
CA ILE A 5 5.56 -0.05 -4.60
C ILE A 5 5.03 -0.66 -5.90
N LEU A 6 3.72 -0.62 -6.10
CA LEU A 6 3.07 -1.18 -7.28
C LEU A 6 3.28 -0.28 -8.50
N GLY A 7 3.73 -0.89 -9.60
CA GLY A 7 3.77 -0.26 -10.91
C GLY A 7 2.36 -0.11 -11.49
N GLU A 8 2.20 0.77 -12.49
CA GLU A 8 0.89 1.16 -13.03
C GLU A 8 -0.03 -0.02 -13.39
N ARG A 9 0.51 -1.07 -14.01
CA ARG A 9 -0.24 -2.27 -14.43
C ARG A 9 -0.63 -3.19 -13.28
N GLU A 10 0.04 -3.06 -12.13
CA GLU A 10 -0.21 -3.86 -10.94
C GLU A 10 -1.24 -3.19 -10.02
N ARG A 11 -1.48 -1.88 -10.22
CA ARG A 11 -2.42 -1.11 -9.40
C ARG A 11 -3.85 -1.50 -9.71
N TRP A 12 -4.57 -1.87 -8.68
CA TRP A 12 -6.01 -2.06 -8.76
C TRP A 12 -6.71 -0.77 -8.40
N ARG A 13 -7.86 -0.54 -9.01
CA ARG A 13 -8.73 0.60 -8.76
C ARG A 13 -10.08 0.11 -8.25
N ASN A 14 -10.61 0.80 -7.26
CA ASN A 14 -11.97 0.61 -6.76
C ASN A 14 -12.57 1.98 -6.46
N GLY A 15 -13.45 2.45 -7.34
CA GLY A 15 -13.95 3.82 -7.30
C GLY A 15 -12.80 4.84 -7.38
N GLN A 16 -12.70 5.70 -6.36
CA GLN A 16 -11.66 6.71 -6.24
C GLN A 16 -10.39 6.22 -5.54
N PHE A 17 -10.33 4.94 -5.16
CA PHE A 17 -9.18 4.36 -4.48
C PHE A 17 -8.32 3.53 -5.42
N VAL A 18 -7.01 3.56 -5.19
CA VAL A 18 -6.02 2.83 -5.97
C VAL A 18 -4.99 2.19 -5.05
N THR A 19 -4.59 0.95 -5.33
CA THR A 19 -3.51 0.30 -4.59
C THR A 19 -2.17 0.92 -4.95
N VAL A 20 -1.39 1.32 -3.96
CA VAL A 20 -0.07 1.94 -4.16
C VAL A 20 1.08 1.01 -3.76
N ALA A 21 0.87 0.11 -2.79
CA ALA A 21 1.87 -0.83 -2.31
C ALA A 21 1.25 -2.19 -1.98
N GLU A 22 2.08 -3.23 -2.04
CA GLU A 22 1.75 -4.58 -1.58
C GLU A 22 2.84 -5.07 -0.61
N ALA A 23 2.43 -5.73 0.47
CA ALA A 23 3.31 -6.36 1.44
C ALA A 23 2.93 -7.83 1.67
N ARG A 24 3.92 -8.65 2.02
CA ARG A 24 3.71 -10.09 2.23
C ARG A 24 2.90 -10.41 3.49
N ASP A 25 2.92 -9.52 4.48
CA ASP A 25 2.27 -9.69 5.78
C ASP A 25 1.54 -8.41 6.22
N GLU A 26 0.50 -8.58 7.04
CA GLU A 26 -0.34 -7.48 7.53
C GLU A 26 0.43 -6.46 8.37
N LEU A 27 1.40 -6.92 9.15
CA LEU A 27 2.21 -6.03 9.99
C LEU A 27 3.00 -5.04 9.11
N THR A 28 3.68 -5.54 8.08
CA THR A 28 4.44 -4.70 7.15
C THR A 28 3.51 -3.74 6.40
N ALA A 29 2.35 -4.20 5.92
CA ALA A 29 1.38 -3.30 5.27
C ALA A 29 0.82 -2.24 6.23
N THR A 30 0.61 -2.58 7.50
CA THR A 30 0.19 -1.64 8.55
C THR A 30 1.24 -0.55 8.73
N LEU A 31 2.52 -0.91 8.83
CA LEU A 31 3.61 0.08 8.95
C LEU A 31 3.69 1.01 7.73
N VAL A 32 3.56 0.46 6.53
CA VAL A 32 3.56 1.26 5.28
C VAL A 32 2.35 2.21 5.24
N ARG A 33 1.17 1.74 5.66
CA ARG A 33 -0.04 2.59 5.77
C ARG A 33 0.17 3.69 6.80
N ASP A 34 0.68 3.35 7.98
CA ASP A 34 0.84 4.31 9.08
C ASP A 34 1.84 5.41 8.72
N TYR A 35 2.91 5.08 8.00
CA TYR A 35 3.82 6.10 7.46
C TYR A 35 3.09 7.08 6.51
N LEU A 36 2.22 6.59 5.62
CA LEU A 36 1.43 7.48 4.76
C LEU A 36 0.47 8.36 5.58
N LEU A 37 -0.17 7.80 6.60
CA LEU A 37 -1.08 8.54 7.49
C LEU A 37 -0.35 9.62 8.30
N GLU A 38 0.86 9.33 8.80
CA GLU A 38 1.72 10.29 9.50
C GLU A 38 2.09 11.49 8.60
N HIS A 39 2.17 11.26 7.29
CA HIS A 39 2.42 12.27 6.27
C HIS A 39 1.13 12.82 5.61
N GLN A 40 -0.02 12.69 6.28
CA GLN A 40 -1.31 13.25 5.87
C GLN A 40 -1.88 12.70 4.54
N ILE A 41 -1.48 11.48 4.15
CA ILE A 41 -2.13 10.76 3.06
C ILE A 41 -3.10 9.74 3.63
N ASP A 42 -4.38 9.88 3.29
CA ASP A 42 -5.43 8.94 3.71
C ASP A 42 -5.21 7.57 3.06
N ALA A 43 -4.59 6.67 3.83
CA ALA A 43 -4.26 5.32 3.41
C ALA A 43 -5.13 4.28 4.12
N LEU A 44 -5.64 3.33 3.33
CA LEU A 44 -6.47 2.23 3.80
C LEU A 44 -5.76 0.90 3.58
N MET A 45 -5.98 -0.04 4.49
CA MET A 45 -5.57 -1.44 4.31
C MET A 45 -6.80 -2.31 4.37
N ALA A 46 -7.00 -3.15 3.36
CA ALA A 46 -7.99 -4.22 3.44
C ALA A 46 -7.38 -5.39 4.24
N PRO A 47 -8.06 -5.93 5.27
CA PRO A 47 -7.57 -7.10 5.99
C PRO A 47 -7.38 -8.27 5.02
N VAL A 48 -6.31 -9.05 5.18
CA VAL A 48 -6.02 -10.21 4.30
C VAL A 48 -7.17 -11.22 4.39
N SER A 49 -7.81 -11.33 5.55
CA SER A 49 -8.98 -12.18 5.80
C SER A 49 -10.25 -11.76 5.03
N LEU A 50 -10.42 -10.46 4.73
CA LEU A 50 -11.58 -9.94 4.01
C LEU A 50 -11.39 -10.05 2.49
N VAL A 51 -10.15 -9.87 2.01
CA VAL A 51 -9.82 -9.95 0.59
C VAL A 51 -9.88 -11.40 0.09
N SER A 52 -9.45 -12.38 0.89
CA SER A 52 -9.45 -13.79 0.47
C SER A 52 -10.84 -14.38 0.25
N GLN A 53 -11.90 -13.78 0.82
CA GLN A 53 -13.28 -14.28 0.68
C GLN A 53 -14.03 -13.68 -0.51
N LEU A 54 -13.64 -12.47 -0.96
CA LEU A 54 -14.35 -11.75 -2.01
C LEU A 54 -13.55 -11.67 -3.32
N TRP A 55 -12.22 -11.78 -3.27
CA TRP A 55 -11.31 -11.56 -4.40
C TRP A 55 -10.36 -12.76 -4.49
N HIS A 56 -10.46 -13.56 -5.55
CA HIS A 56 -9.64 -14.75 -5.82
C HIS A 56 -8.16 -14.43 -6.14
N PHE A 57 -7.51 -13.59 -5.34
CA PHE A 57 -6.18 -13.08 -5.66
C PHE A 57 -5.28 -12.93 -4.44
N SER A 58 -3.98 -12.98 -4.74
CA SER A 58 -2.76 -12.86 -3.92
C SER A 58 -2.98 -12.74 -2.40
N PRO A 59 -2.38 -13.61 -1.57
CA PRO A 59 -2.46 -13.56 -0.11
C PRO A 59 -1.74 -12.35 0.52
N ALA A 60 -1.40 -11.33 -0.28
CA ALA A 60 -0.61 -10.19 0.13
C ALA A 60 -1.51 -9.00 0.52
N ALA A 61 -1.11 -8.31 1.60
CA ALA A 61 -1.82 -7.16 2.12
C ALA A 61 -1.52 -5.93 1.25
N ARG A 62 -2.58 -5.23 0.81
CA ARG A 62 -2.45 -4.08 -0.08
C ARG A 62 -2.84 -2.79 0.61
N VAL A 63 -2.05 -1.76 0.31
CA VAL A 63 -2.27 -0.39 0.77
C VAL A 63 -2.94 0.39 -0.34
N TRP A 64 -4.06 1.02 -0.01
CA TRP A 64 -4.90 1.81 -0.91
C TRP A 64 -4.82 3.29 -0.52
N VAL A 65 -4.86 4.18 -1.49
CA VAL A 65 -4.93 5.63 -1.30
C VAL A 65 -5.98 6.22 -2.23
N HIS A 66 -6.41 7.46 -1.97
CA HIS A 66 -7.21 8.20 -2.94
C HIS A 66 -6.40 8.43 -4.23
N ILE A 67 -7.06 8.42 -5.38
CA ILE A 67 -6.39 8.51 -6.68
C ILE A 67 -5.63 9.83 -6.86
N ASP A 68 -6.13 10.90 -6.26
CA ASP A 68 -5.50 12.22 -6.30
C ASP A 68 -4.21 12.28 -5.49
N ASP A 69 -4.08 11.44 -4.46
CA ASP A 69 -2.90 11.36 -3.60
C ASP A 69 -1.84 10.39 -4.13
N LEU A 70 -2.16 9.63 -5.20
CA LEU A 70 -1.27 8.60 -5.73
C LEU A 70 0.15 9.10 -6.05
N PRO A 71 0.35 10.27 -6.70
CA PRO A 71 1.70 10.77 -6.96
C PRO A 71 2.49 11.04 -5.67
N ALA A 72 1.88 11.72 -4.70
CA ALA A 72 2.49 12.04 -3.42
C ALA A 72 2.78 10.78 -2.58
N ALA A 73 1.86 9.81 -2.61
CA ALA A 73 2.04 8.52 -1.94
C ALA A 73 3.22 7.75 -2.54
N VAL A 74 3.37 7.74 -3.86
CA VAL A 74 4.52 7.09 -4.52
C VAL A 74 5.84 7.76 -4.13
N GLU A 75 5.88 9.09 -4.05
CA GLU A 75 7.07 9.84 -3.66
C GLU A 75 7.49 9.51 -2.21
N LEU A 76 6.55 9.58 -1.26
CA LEU A 76 6.81 9.22 0.14
C LEU A 76 7.25 7.76 0.30
N LEU A 77 6.64 6.83 -0.44
CA LEU A 77 7.06 5.43 -0.38
C LEU A 77 8.45 5.20 -0.98
N GLN A 78 8.86 5.99 -1.97
CA GLN A 78 10.24 5.95 -2.45
C GLN A 78 11.21 6.42 -1.37
N GLN A 79 10.86 7.46 -0.62
CA GLN A 79 11.63 7.91 0.54
C GLN A 79 11.71 6.82 1.63
N LEU A 80 10.56 6.27 2.04
CA LEU A 80 10.48 5.18 3.03
C LEU A 80 11.36 3.98 2.65
N ARG A 81 11.37 3.62 1.36
CA ARG A 81 12.20 2.51 0.86
C ARG A 81 13.69 2.78 1.05
N THR A 82 14.13 4.02 0.88
CA THR A 82 15.53 4.42 1.15
C THR A 82 15.83 4.32 2.64
N GLU A 83 14.97 4.89 3.49
CA GLU A 83 15.14 4.87 4.94
C GLU A 83 15.24 3.44 5.50
N TRP A 84 14.41 2.52 5.03
CA TRP A 84 14.42 1.12 5.49
C TRP A 84 15.54 0.26 4.87
N GLN A 85 16.21 0.73 3.82
CA GLN A 85 17.39 0.06 3.27
C GLN A 85 18.67 0.47 4.01
N GLU A 86 18.68 1.65 4.63
CA GLU A 86 19.81 2.19 5.40
C GLU A 86 19.79 1.79 6.89
N ALA A 87 18.66 1.26 7.38
CA ALA A 87 18.44 0.79 8.76
C ALA A 87 18.70 -0.72 8.95
#